data_AF-A0AAV1YS56-F1
#
_entry.id   AF-A0AAV1YS56-F1
#
_cell.length_a   1.000
_cell.length_b   1.000
_cell.length_c   1.000
_cell.angle_alpha   90.00
_cell.angle_beta   90.00
_cell.angle_gamma   90.00
#
_symmetry.space_group_name_H-M   'P 1'
#
loop_
_entity.id
_entity.type
_entity.pdbx_description
1 polymer ?
#
loop_
_entity_poly.entity_id
_entity_poly.type
_entity_poly.pdbx_seq_one_letter_code
_entity_poly.pdbx_strand_id
1 'polypeptide(L)' 'MVLPGLLNDVTLHVRGNIWFQHDGAPAHFGLDDRSHLNRSYPHRWIERGGPVLWPPRSPDLSSLGFFLWGAIKSVV' A
#
# COMPACT_ATOMS: atom_id res chain seq x y z
N MET A 1 -8.86 -0.75 -5.26
CA MET A 1 -8.55 -1.99 -6.02
C MET A 1 -8.35 -3.11 -5.01
N VAL A 2 -9.35 -3.99 -4.82
CA VAL A 2 -9.18 -5.18 -3.98
C VAL A 2 -8.63 -6.26 -4.90
N LEU A 3 -7.39 -6.73 -4.68
CA LEU A 3 -6.84 -7.87 -5.40
C LEU A 3 -7.66 -9.12 -5.00
N PRO A 4 -8.54 -9.67 -5.85
CA PRO A 4 -9.40 -10.76 -5.44
C PRO A 4 -8.55 -12.03 -5.29
N GLY A 5 -8.56 -12.63 -4.11
CA GLY A 5 -7.99 -13.95 -3.87
C GLY A 5 -6.62 -14.01 -3.21
N LEU A 6 -5.82 -12.93 -3.25
CA LEU A 6 -4.46 -12.93 -2.67
C LEU A 6 -4.45 -13.23 -1.17
N LEU A 7 -5.50 -12.82 -0.47
CA LEU A 7 -5.59 -12.99 0.98
C LEU A 7 -6.42 -14.21 1.40
N ASN A 8 -6.90 -15.04 0.46
CA ASN A 8 -7.84 -16.14 0.77
C ASN A 8 -7.32 -17.10 1.84
N ASP A 9 -6.02 -17.40 1.82
CA ASP A 9 -5.36 -18.30 2.79
C ASP A 9 -5.01 -17.61 4.12
N VAL A 10 -5.19 -16.29 4.20
CA VAL A 10 -4.97 -15.51 5.43
C VAL A 10 -6.26 -15.49 6.23
N THR A 11 -6.20 -15.84 7.53
CA THR A 11 -7.37 -15.82 8.41
C THR A 11 -7.94 -14.40 8.55
N LEU A 12 -9.26 -14.29 8.77
CA LEU A 12 -9.92 -12.99 8.94
C LEU A 12 -9.32 -12.16 10.08
N HIS A 13 -8.87 -12.81 11.15
CA HIS A 13 -8.20 -12.16 12.27
C HIS A 13 -6.90 -11.47 11.83
N VAL A 14 -6.07 -12.17 11.04
CA VAL A 14 -4.84 -11.59 10.51
C VAL A 14 -5.15 -10.50 9.48
N ARG A 15 -6.16 -10.70 8.61
CA ARG A 15 -6.60 -9.67 7.64
C ARG A 15 -7.02 -8.37 8.32
N GLY A 16 -7.68 -8.45 9.47
CA GLY A 16 -8.07 -7.29 10.28
C GLY A 16 -6.87 -6.43 10.70
N ASN A 17 -5.68 -7.01 10.83
CA ASN A 17 -4.47 -6.35 11.29
C ASN A 17 -3.45 -6.04 10.18
N ILE A 18 -3.81 -6.24 8.90
CA ILE A 18 -2.94 -5.93 7.77
C ILE A 18 -2.72 -4.41 7.67
N TRP A 19 -1.50 -4.05 7.29
CA TRP A 19 -1.11 -2.70 6.91
C TRP A 19 -1.08 -2.55 5.39
N PHE A 20 -1.56 -1.42 4.91
CA PHE A 20 -1.49 -1.04 3.50
C PHE A 20 -0.41 0.02 3.26
N GLN A 21 0.38 -0.09 2.20
CA GLN A 21 1.38 0.90 1.84
C GLN A 21 1.33 1.17 0.34
N HIS A 22 1.31 2.45 -0.06
CA HIS A 22 1.40 2.89 -1.45
C HIS A 22 2.60 3.83 -1.67
N ASP A 23 3.05 3.96 -2.91
CA ASP A 23 4.17 4.81 -3.32
C ASP A 23 3.89 6.33 -3.27
N GLY A 24 2.66 6.73 -2.94
CA GLY A 24 2.23 8.13 -2.84
C GLY A 24 2.32 8.90 -4.15
N ALA A 25 2.25 8.22 -5.31
CA ALA A 25 2.17 8.90 -6.60
C ALA A 25 0.88 9.73 -6.70
N PRO A 26 0.89 10.90 -7.37
CA PRO A 26 -0.27 11.81 -7.39
C PRO A 26 -1.58 11.18 -7.88
N ALA A 27 -1.50 10.16 -8.75
CA ALA A 27 -2.66 9.42 -9.25
C ALA A 27 -3.41 8.63 -8.17
N HIS A 28 -2.77 8.35 -7.03
CA HIS A 28 -3.33 7.60 -5.90
C HIS A 28 -3.73 8.49 -4.72
N PHE A 29 -3.50 9.80 -4.85
CA PHE A 29 -3.83 10.80 -3.83
C PHE A 29 -5.27 11.33 -3.99
N GLY A 30 -6.23 10.43 -4.18
CA GLY A 30 -7.66 10.74 -4.28
C GLY A 30 -8.34 10.88 -2.92
N LEU A 31 -9.41 11.68 -2.82
CA LEU A 31 -10.29 11.69 -1.63
C LEU A 31 -11.01 10.35 -1.46
N ASP A 32 -11.43 9.75 -2.58
CA ASP A 32 -12.14 8.47 -2.59
C ASP A 32 -11.23 7.32 -2.14
N ASP A 33 -9.97 7.33 -2.58
CA ASP A 33 -8.96 6.34 -2.18
C ASP A 33 -8.71 6.41 -0.67
N ARG A 34 -8.51 7.62 -0.11
CA ARG A 34 -8.35 7.81 1.34
C ARG A 34 -9.59 7.37 2.12
N SER A 35 -10.78 7.67 1.60
CA SER A 35 -12.03 7.26 2.23
C SER A 35 -12.18 5.74 2.23
N HIS A 36 -11.75 5.07 1.15
CA HIS A 36 -11.70 3.62 1.08
C HIS A 36 -10.67 3.04 2.06
N LEU A 37 -9.45 3.58 2.10
CA LEU A 37 -8.39 3.12 2.99
C LEU A 37 -8.74 3.30 4.47
N ASN A 38 -9.42 4.40 4.84
CA ASN A 38 -9.91 4.59 6.20
C ASN A 38 -10.97 3.55 6.62
N ARG A 39 -11.81 3.09 5.69
CA ARG A 39 -12.81 2.04 5.96
C ARG A 39 -12.18 0.64 6.01
N SER A 40 -11.28 0.35 5.07
CA SER A 40 -10.69 -0.99 4.92
C SER A 40 -9.51 -1.26 5.85
N TYR A 41 -8.72 -0.22 6.17
CA TYR A 41 -7.48 -0.30 6.95
C TYR A 41 -7.41 0.83 8.00
N PRO A 42 -8.36 0.93 8.94
CA PRO A 42 -8.45 2.07 9.86
C PRO A 42 -7.14 2.26 10.65
N HIS A 43 -6.52 3.44 10.50
CA HIS A 43 -5.22 3.80 11.10
C HIS A 43 -4.02 2.92 10.69
N ARG A 44 -4.17 2.05 9.68
CA ARG A 44 -3.17 1.07 9.24
C ARG A 44 -2.85 1.18 7.75
N TRP A 45 -2.70 2.41 7.28
CA TRP A 45 -2.26 2.65 5.92
C TRP A 45 -1.24 3.79 5.86
N ILE A 46 -0.32 3.66 4.93
CA ILE A 46 0.85 4.52 4.78
C ILE A 46 0.82 5.14 3.39
N GLU A 47 0.70 6.47 3.36
CA GLU A 47 0.72 7.27 2.13
C GLU A 47 0.94 8.75 2.45
N ARG A 48 1.03 9.58 1.41
CA ARG A 48 0.88 11.03 1.53
C ARG A 48 -0.49 11.36 2.13
N GLY A 49 -0.51 12.08 3.26
CA GLY A 49 -1.75 12.51 3.91
C GLY A 49 -2.53 11.40 4.61
N GLY A 50 -1.91 10.24 4.82
CA GLY A 50 -2.45 9.17 5.65
C GLY A 50 -2.15 9.32 7.13
N PRO A 51 -2.64 8.39 7.97
CA PRO A 51 -2.43 8.39 9.42
C PRO A 51 -0.95 8.22 9.79
N VAL A 52 -0.18 7.54 8.94
CA VAL A 52 1.29 7.49 9.01
C VAL A 52 1.86 8.28 7.84
N LEU A 53 2.59 9.35 8.16
CA LEU A 53 3.19 10.23 7.16
C LEU A 53 4.28 9.49 6.38
N TRP A 54 4.18 9.53 5.06
CA TRP A 54 5.20 9.01 4.16
C TRP A 54 5.93 10.14 3.43
N PRO A 55 7.27 10.15 3.42
CA PRO A 55 8.03 11.19 2.73
C PRO A 55 7.80 11.13 1.21
N PRO A 56 7.56 12.29 0.55
CA PRO A 56 7.30 12.34 -0.88
C PRO A 56 8.51 11.88 -1.69
N ARG A 57 8.27 11.12 -2.77
CA ARG A 57 9.29 10.61 -3.71
C ARG A 57 10.32 9.68 -3.06
N SER A 58 9.87 8.74 -2.25
CA SER A 58 10.72 7.74 -1.60
C SER A 58 10.46 6.32 -2.15
N PRO A 59 10.77 6.04 -3.44
CA PRO A 59 10.58 4.72 -4.04
C PRO A 59 11.45 3.64 -3.36
N ASP A 60 12.58 4.05 -2.78
CA ASP A 60 13.51 3.27 -1.97
C ASP A 60 12.89 2.74 -0.66
N LEU A 61 11.84 3.38 -0.17
CA LEU A 61 11.18 2.97 1.07
C LEU A 61 9.96 2.05 0.83
N SER A 62 9.55 1.87 -0.43
CA SER A 62 8.50 0.91 -0.79
C SER A 62 9.12 -0.44 -1.13
N SER A 63 8.58 -1.53 -0.58
CA SER A 63 9.04 -2.89 -0.93
C SER A 63 8.94 -3.15 -2.44
N LEU A 64 7.90 -2.61 -3.08
CA LEU A 64 7.69 -2.69 -4.52
C LEU A 64 8.79 -1.95 -5.31
N GLY A 65 9.06 -0.69 -4.96
CA GLY A 65 10.01 0.16 -5.68
C GLY A 65 11.47 -0.22 -5.43
N PHE A 66 11.82 -0.62 -4.21
CA PHE A 66 13.19 -1.02 -3.85
C PHE A 66 13.51 -2.45 -4.29
N PHE A 67 12.69 -3.42 -3.89
CA PHE A 67 13.02 -4.84 -4.07
C PHE A 67 12.46 -5.40 -5.37
N LEU A 68 11.13 -5.36 -5.55
CA LEU A 68 10.50 -6.05 -6.68
C LEU A 68 10.90 -5.44 -8.03
N TRP A 69 10.87 -4.12 -8.15
CA TRP A 69 11.23 -3.45 -9.41
C TRP A 69 12.71 -3.61 -9.76
N GLY A 70 13.60 -3.62 -8.76
CA GLY A 70 15.01 -3.95 -8.95
C GLY A 70 15.21 -5.38 -9.46
N ALA A 71 14.51 -6.34 -8.88
CA ALA A 71 14.55 -7.73 -9.31
C ALA A 71 13.99 -7.91 -10.73
N ILE A 72 12.83 -7.32 -11.04
CA ILE A 72 12.24 -7.39 -12.39
C ILE A 72 13.21 -6.84 -13.44
N LYS A 73 13.83 -5.69 -13.16
CA LYS A 73 14.83 -5.08 -14.07
C LYS A 73 16.08 -5.94 -14.27
N SER A 74 16.39 -6.86 -13.37
CA SER A 74 17.53 -7.78 -13.54
C SER A 74 17.20 -9.02 -14.37
N VAL A 75 15.91 -9.31 -14.57
CA VAL A 75 15.43 -10.48 -15.33
C VAL A 75 15.08 -10.10 -16.78
N VAL A 76 14.81 -8.82 -17.03
CA VAL A 76 14.55 -8.24 -18.37
C VAL A 76 15.84 -7.68 -18.95
#